data_AF-A0A953M6C8-F1
#
_entry.id   AF-A0A953M6C8-F1
#
_cell.length_a   1.000
_cell.length_b   1.000
_cell.length_c   1.000
_cell.angle_alpha   90.00
_cell.angle_beta   90.00
_cell.angle_gamma   90.00
#
_symmetry.space_group_name_H-M   'P 1'
#
loop_
_entity.id
_entity.type
_entity.pdbx_description
1 polymer ?
#
loop_
_entity_poly.entity_id
_entity_poly.type
_entity_poly.pdbx_seq_one_letter_code
_entity_poly.pdbx_strand_id
1 'polypeptide(L)'
;MTRTITLFVAVLSSPALAGGPTLDESLNSILSAGLNAEERIAQIDALFNESVATGDERARAHLSAAASLSEAGLLEAAAAHCVEADRSARGGPLRAVARFNLGQSRFRRASAAIRPAEGDQPDIEGAKSLLRGAADAFRAVLDIDPADAESARNVERVRKMIARLDEMQQQAREQAEKMRQQADELDDLADRQQQESMQNDQQTQQSDEAKQDQSSISDETQRQSENMQQPSGDAEQKLAEAMEQQQQAAEQLEEGEQQAASESQREAAEKLREAAQALREQADKQEGQQGEPQDGEPGEESDENQEGEPGEQEGETQDDRLAEWLLDREQRQREQRDQQLRAVKGRAVPVEKDW
;
A
#
# COMPACT_ATOMS: atom_id res chain seq x y z
N MET A 1 42.08 78.88 42.59
CA MET A 1 43.07 78.14 41.78
C MET A 1 42.85 76.67 42.02
N THR A 2 42.04 76.03 41.19
CA THR A 2 41.61 74.63 41.38
C THR A 2 42.07 73.85 40.15
N ARG A 3 42.93 72.86 40.40
CA ARG A 3 43.66 72.10 39.37
C ARG A 3 42.76 71.04 38.75
N THR A 4 42.80 71.00 37.43
CA THR A 4 42.35 69.96 36.51
C THR A 4 43.10 68.65 36.78
N ILE A 5 42.37 67.52 36.90
CA ILE A 5 42.92 66.17 36.79
C ILE A 5 42.15 65.47 35.67
N THR A 6 42.82 65.34 34.52
CA THR A 6 42.34 64.56 33.37
C THR A 6 42.80 63.12 33.56
N LEU A 7 41.86 62.21 33.81
CA LEU A 7 42.14 60.77 33.86
C LEU A 7 41.99 60.20 32.44
N PHE A 8 43.12 59.84 31.82
CA PHE A 8 43.14 59.11 30.55
C PHE A 8 43.05 57.61 30.87
N VAL A 9 41.88 57.01 30.70
CA VAL A 9 41.72 55.55 30.73
C VAL A 9 41.93 55.06 29.29
N ALA A 10 43.14 54.58 29.01
CA ALA A 10 43.40 53.79 27.81
C ALA A 10 42.81 52.39 28.03
N VAL A 11 41.57 52.18 27.59
CA VAL A 11 41.01 50.84 27.43
C VAL A 11 41.68 50.23 26.20
N LEU A 12 42.70 49.40 26.44
CA LEU A 12 43.17 48.43 25.45
C LEU A 12 42.05 47.39 25.29
N SER A 13 41.15 47.64 24.33
CA SER A 13 40.26 46.62 23.80
C SER A 13 41.11 45.66 22.98
N SER A 14 41.57 44.59 23.62
CA SER A 14 41.94 43.37 22.89
C SER A 14 40.65 42.73 22.40
N PRO A 15 40.41 42.58 21.09
CA PRO A 15 39.36 41.70 20.61
C PRO A 15 39.83 40.27 20.91
N ALA A 16 39.44 39.75 22.07
CA ALA A 16 39.33 38.32 22.23
C ALA A 16 38.27 37.89 21.20
N LEU A 17 38.72 37.36 20.07
CA LEU A 17 37.93 36.53 19.18
C LEU A 17 37.43 35.35 20.02
N ALA A 18 36.34 35.57 20.75
CA ALA A 18 35.56 34.50 21.34
C ALA A 18 34.99 33.73 20.16
N GLY A 19 35.72 32.70 19.71
CA GLY A 19 35.25 31.75 18.72
C GLY A 19 34.05 31.03 19.31
N GLY A 20 32.85 31.55 19.06
CA GLY A 20 31.63 30.80 19.27
C GLY A 20 31.65 29.52 18.44
N PRO A 21 30.83 28.52 18.81
CA PRO A 21 30.73 27.29 18.03
C PRO A 21 30.38 27.61 16.58
N THR A 22 31.00 26.89 15.65
CA THR A 22 30.63 26.96 14.23
C THR A 22 29.24 26.36 14.01
N LEU A 23 28.60 26.71 12.89
CA LEU A 23 27.27 26.19 12.54
C LEU A 23 27.24 24.65 12.55
N ASP A 24 28.31 24.01 12.06
CA ASP A 24 28.47 22.56 12.04
C ASP A 24 28.62 21.96 13.46
N GLU A 25 29.35 22.64 14.36
CA GLU A 25 29.49 22.22 15.76
C GLU A 25 28.16 22.31 16.51
N SER A 26 27.42 23.41 16.33
CA SER A 26 26.07 23.56 16.91
C SER A 26 25.10 22.52 16.36
N LEU A 27 25.15 22.23 15.07
CA LEU A 27 24.31 21.21 14.44
C LEU A 27 24.62 19.83 15.02
N ASN A 28 25.89 19.42 15.09
CA ASN A 28 26.29 18.14 15.68
C ASN A 28 25.87 18.01 17.15
N SER A 29 25.90 19.11 17.91
CA SER A 29 25.40 19.13 19.28
C SER A 29 23.91 18.85 19.35
N ILE A 30 23.09 19.43 18.46
CA ILE A 30 21.63 19.17 18.42
C ILE A 30 21.35 17.72 18.02
N LEU A 31 22.08 17.19 17.04
CA LEU A 31 21.88 15.84 16.51
C LEU A 31 22.20 14.74 17.53
N SER A 32 23.12 15.01 18.46
CA SER A 32 23.53 14.09 19.52
C SER A 32 22.76 14.25 20.84
N ALA A 33 21.91 15.27 20.98
CA ALA A 33 21.26 15.64 22.24
C ALA A 33 20.10 14.72 22.69
N GLY A 34 19.87 13.59 22.01
CA GLY A 34 18.80 12.64 22.38
C GLY A 34 17.38 13.21 22.25
N LEU A 35 17.22 14.29 21.48
CA LEU A 35 15.94 14.96 21.25
C LEU A 35 15.00 14.08 20.44
N ASN A 36 13.70 14.22 20.71
CA ASN A 36 12.67 13.65 19.84
C ASN A 36 12.67 14.32 18.46
N ALA A 37 11.93 13.76 17.52
CA ALA A 37 11.91 14.21 16.13
C ALA A 37 11.53 15.70 15.98
N GLU A 38 10.44 16.12 16.61
CA GLU A 38 9.90 17.48 16.49
C GLU A 38 10.83 18.52 17.13
N GLU A 39 11.33 18.24 18.34
CA GLU A 39 12.28 19.11 19.04
C GLU A 39 13.58 19.26 18.26
N ARG A 40 14.05 18.19 17.64
CA ARG A 40 15.25 18.19 16.81
C ARG A 40 15.06 19.09 15.59
N ILE A 41 13.95 18.94 14.86
CA ILE A 41 13.63 19.78 13.70
C ILE A 41 13.56 21.25 14.12
N ALA A 42 12.82 21.57 15.19
CA ALA A 42 12.66 22.94 15.67
C ALA A 42 14.00 23.60 16.07
N GLN A 43 14.89 22.87 16.74
CA GLN A 43 16.20 23.39 17.12
C GLN A 43 17.12 23.61 15.91
N ILE A 44 17.08 22.72 14.91
CA ILE A 44 17.83 22.89 13.66
C ILE A 44 17.34 24.16 12.95
N ASP A 45 16.02 24.34 12.81
CA ASP A 45 15.45 25.52 12.14
C ASP A 45 15.79 26.83 12.87
N ALA A 46 15.72 26.83 14.20
CA ALA A 46 16.13 27.97 15.02
C ALA A 46 17.61 28.33 14.77
N LEU A 47 18.50 27.33 14.74
CA LEU A 47 19.92 27.52 14.46
C LEU A 47 20.15 28.17 13.09
N PHE A 48 19.42 27.75 12.05
CA PHE A 48 19.52 28.36 10.71
C PHE A 48 18.96 29.78 10.62
N ASN A 49 17.97 30.11 11.44
CA ASN A 49 17.39 31.45 11.50
C ASN A 49 18.32 32.45 12.21
N GLU A 50 19.06 31.98 13.21
CA GLU A 50 20.03 32.80 13.96
C GLU A 50 21.40 32.90 13.26
N SER A 51 21.73 31.96 12.38
CA SER A 51 23.01 31.91 11.69
C SER A 51 23.18 33.02 10.65
N VAL A 52 24.37 33.65 10.66
CA VAL A 52 24.82 34.60 9.65
C VAL A 52 25.46 33.95 8.41
N ALA A 53 25.53 32.61 8.37
CA ALA A 53 26.11 31.88 7.25
C ALA A 53 25.34 32.16 5.95
N THR A 54 26.07 32.31 4.84
CA THR A 54 25.48 32.57 3.52
C THR A 54 26.14 31.73 2.42
N GLY A 55 25.44 31.57 1.29
CA GLY A 55 26.00 30.87 0.13
C GLY A 55 26.32 29.39 0.41
N ASP A 56 27.51 28.97 0.00
CA ASP A 56 27.93 27.56 0.06
C ASP A 56 28.13 27.05 1.49
N GLU A 57 28.49 27.91 2.45
CA GLU A 57 28.60 27.53 3.87
C GLU A 57 27.23 27.14 4.42
N ARG A 58 26.22 27.98 4.18
CA ARG A 58 24.83 27.70 4.56
C ARG A 58 24.32 26.44 3.88
N ALA A 59 24.62 26.26 2.60
CA ALA A 59 24.21 25.07 1.85
C ALA A 59 24.82 23.78 2.41
N ARG A 60 26.10 23.77 2.80
CA ARG A 60 26.74 22.60 3.43
C ARG A 60 26.10 22.24 4.76
N ALA A 61 25.80 23.22 5.59
CA ALA A 61 25.09 22.98 6.85
C ALA A 61 23.70 22.39 6.60
N HIS A 62 22.93 22.90 5.63
CA HIS A 62 21.64 22.30 5.27
C HIS A 62 21.80 20.85 4.77
N LEU A 63 22.86 20.51 4.03
CA LEU A 63 23.12 19.13 3.62
C LEU A 63 23.47 18.21 4.79
N SER A 64 24.25 18.70 5.75
CA SER A 64 24.54 17.95 6.97
C SER A 64 23.27 17.69 7.78
N ALA A 65 22.40 18.71 7.91
CA ALA A 65 21.11 18.57 8.57
C ALA A 65 20.21 17.56 7.83
N ALA A 66 20.13 17.66 6.51
CA ALA A 66 19.34 16.74 5.69
C ALA A 66 19.82 15.28 5.82
N ALA A 67 21.13 15.04 5.83
CA ALA A 67 21.70 13.71 6.00
C ALA A 67 21.29 13.11 7.35
N SER A 68 21.45 13.86 8.44
CA SER A 68 21.10 13.35 9.77
C SER A 68 19.59 13.17 9.96
N LEU A 69 18.75 14.07 9.44
CA LEU A 69 17.30 13.90 9.45
C LEU A 69 16.88 12.67 8.64
N SER A 70 17.54 12.40 7.51
CA SER A 70 17.28 11.23 6.69
C SER A 70 17.69 9.93 7.40
N GLU A 71 18.77 9.93 8.17
CA GLU A 71 19.18 8.80 9.02
C GLU A 71 18.17 8.56 10.15
N ALA A 72 17.58 9.62 10.69
CA ALA A 72 16.53 9.54 11.71
C ALA A 72 15.14 9.15 11.15
N GLY A 73 15.02 8.88 9.84
CA GLY A 73 13.73 8.56 9.20
C GLY A 73 12.81 9.77 9.01
N LEU A 74 13.25 10.98 9.31
CA LEU A 74 12.49 12.24 9.15
C LEU A 74 12.62 12.77 7.73
N LEU A 75 12.15 11.95 6.78
CA LEU A 75 12.43 12.11 5.36
C LEU A 75 11.81 13.36 4.75
N GLU A 76 10.68 13.85 5.29
CA GLU A 76 10.06 15.10 4.85
C GLU A 76 10.91 16.32 5.20
N ALA A 77 11.33 16.42 6.47
CA ALA A 77 12.23 17.48 6.90
C ALA A 77 13.58 17.40 6.16
N ALA A 78 14.13 16.20 5.97
CA ALA A 78 15.34 16.00 5.19
C ALA A 78 15.23 16.55 3.76
N ALA A 79 14.09 16.29 3.08
CA ALA A 79 13.83 16.83 1.75
C ALA A 79 13.74 18.37 1.76
N ALA A 80 13.13 18.97 2.79
CA ALA A 80 13.05 20.42 2.93
C ALA A 80 14.44 21.06 3.07
N HIS A 81 15.32 20.49 3.91
CA HIS A 81 16.70 20.98 4.02
C HIS A 81 17.50 20.78 2.72
N CYS A 82 17.28 19.71 1.95
CA CYS A 82 17.90 19.57 0.63
C CYS A 82 17.48 20.68 -0.34
N VAL A 83 16.21 21.12 -0.31
CA VAL A 83 15.72 22.25 -1.13
C VAL A 83 16.41 23.56 -0.73
N GLU A 84 16.53 23.83 0.56
CA GLU A 84 17.22 25.04 1.04
C GLU A 84 18.74 25.00 0.75
N ALA A 85 19.35 23.81 0.77
CA ALA A 85 20.73 23.62 0.33
C ALA A 85 20.92 23.96 -1.16
N ASP A 86 20.06 23.43 -2.05
CA ASP A 86 20.12 23.73 -3.49
C ASP A 86 19.96 25.23 -3.76
N ARG A 87 19.02 25.88 -3.05
CA ARG A 87 18.78 27.34 -3.16
C ARG A 87 19.98 28.16 -2.68
N SER A 88 20.60 27.76 -1.57
CA SER A 88 21.73 28.49 -0.97
C SER A 88 23.05 28.30 -1.73
N ALA A 89 23.21 27.16 -2.41
CA ALA A 89 24.42 26.82 -3.13
C ALA A 89 24.65 27.73 -4.35
N ARG A 90 25.89 28.24 -4.46
CA ARG A 90 26.37 29.04 -5.59
C ARG A 90 27.02 28.18 -6.66
N GLY A 91 27.67 27.09 -6.26
CA GLY A 91 28.36 26.16 -7.15
C GLY A 91 27.49 25.03 -7.68
N GLY A 92 27.73 24.64 -8.94
CA GLY A 92 27.10 23.46 -9.56
C GLY A 92 27.29 22.16 -8.73
N PRO A 93 28.52 21.80 -8.29
CA PRO A 93 28.74 20.57 -7.55
C PRO A 93 27.91 20.45 -6.26
N LEU A 94 27.76 21.55 -5.52
CA LEU A 94 27.00 21.53 -4.27
C LEU A 94 25.48 21.42 -4.52
N ARG A 95 24.99 22.03 -5.60
CA ARG A 95 23.60 21.84 -6.08
C ARG A 95 23.34 20.40 -6.52
N ALA A 96 24.28 19.79 -7.23
CA ALA A 96 24.21 18.38 -7.61
C ALA A 96 24.06 17.48 -6.38
N VAL A 97 24.89 17.66 -5.34
CA VAL A 97 24.76 16.91 -4.07
C VAL A 97 23.40 17.14 -3.41
N ALA A 98 22.93 18.40 -3.36
CA ALA A 98 21.62 18.71 -2.78
C ALA A 98 20.44 18.05 -3.51
N ARG A 99 20.45 18.08 -4.84
CA ARG A 99 19.43 17.44 -5.68
C ARG A 99 19.48 15.92 -5.60
N PHE A 100 20.68 15.36 -5.55
CA PHE A 100 20.86 13.93 -5.34
C PHE A 100 20.25 13.47 -4.01
N ASN A 101 20.57 14.16 -2.92
CA ASN A 101 20.01 13.87 -1.60
C ASN A 101 18.48 14.10 -1.56
N LEU A 102 17.97 15.14 -2.22
CA LEU A 102 16.53 15.37 -2.38
C LEU A 102 15.85 14.19 -3.06
N GLY A 103 16.45 13.68 -4.14
CA GLY A 103 15.98 12.49 -4.86
C GLY A 103 15.93 11.26 -3.94
N GLN A 104 16.98 11.04 -3.13
CA GLN A 104 17.01 9.95 -2.17
C GLN A 104 15.93 10.08 -1.09
N SER A 105 15.77 11.25 -0.47
CA SER A 105 14.75 11.47 0.56
C SER A 105 13.34 11.22 0.00
N ARG A 106 13.03 11.72 -1.21
CA ARG A 106 11.75 11.47 -1.88
C ARG A 106 11.54 10.00 -2.22
N PHE A 107 12.56 9.32 -2.73
CA PHE A 107 12.49 7.89 -3.03
C PHE A 107 12.20 7.06 -1.78
N ARG A 108 12.89 7.34 -0.65
CA ARG A 108 12.62 6.67 0.62
C ARG A 108 11.21 6.94 1.13
N ARG A 109 10.69 8.17 0.98
CA ARG A 109 9.29 8.49 1.32
C ARG A 109 8.31 7.68 0.48
N ALA A 110 8.55 7.58 -0.82
CA ALA A 110 7.71 6.77 -1.69
C ALA A 110 7.72 5.30 -1.27
N SER A 111 8.88 4.74 -0.95
CA SER A 111 9.02 3.38 -0.46
C SER A 111 8.26 3.14 0.86
N ALA A 112 8.24 4.12 1.75
CA ALA A 112 7.44 4.08 2.99
C ALA A 112 5.93 4.22 2.73
N ALA A 113 5.53 5.01 1.73
CA ALA A 113 4.11 5.12 1.35
C ALA A 113 3.56 3.84 0.69
N ILE A 114 4.42 3.10 -0.03
CA ILE A 114 4.05 1.80 -0.63
C ILE A 114 3.96 0.70 0.44
N ARG A 115 4.80 0.80 1.49
CA ARG A 115 4.86 -0.15 2.62
C ARG A 115 4.67 0.62 3.93
N PRO A 116 3.43 1.05 4.21
CA PRO A 116 3.16 1.78 5.42
C PRO A 116 3.25 0.84 6.63
N ALA A 117 3.21 1.42 7.83
CA ALA A 117 3.17 0.64 9.06
C ALA A 117 1.88 -0.22 9.13
N GLU A 118 1.85 -1.22 10.01
CA GLU A 118 0.68 -2.08 10.16
C GLU A 118 -0.60 -1.26 10.43
N GLY A 119 -1.65 -1.57 9.68
CA GLY A 119 -2.96 -0.90 9.79
C GLY A 119 -3.21 0.20 8.75
N ASP A 120 -2.16 0.76 8.15
CA ASP A 120 -2.30 1.81 7.14
C ASP A 120 -2.44 1.24 5.72
N GLN A 121 -3.25 1.91 4.89
CA GLN A 121 -3.37 1.56 3.47
C GLN A 121 -2.22 2.15 2.66
N PRO A 122 -1.67 1.42 1.67
CA PRO A 122 -0.65 1.96 0.78
C PRO A 122 -1.17 3.17 -0.03
N ASP A 123 -0.48 4.30 0.07
CA ASP A 123 -0.78 5.49 -0.74
C ASP A 123 -0.01 5.40 -2.08
N ILE A 124 -0.59 4.68 -3.05
CA ILE A 124 0.04 4.42 -4.34
C ILE A 124 0.19 5.70 -5.17
N GLU A 125 -0.82 6.59 -5.18
CA GLU A 125 -0.75 7.82 -5.96
C GLU A 125 0.21 8.84 -5.34
N GLY A 126 0.22 8.98 -4.01
CA GLY A 126 1.24 9.77 -3.31
C GLY A 126 2.65 9.21 -3.52
N ALA A 127 2.83 7.89 -3.48
CA ALA A 127 4.10 7.26 -3.81
C ALA A 127 4.55 7.55 -5.25
N LYS A 128 3.65 7.46 -6.24
CA LYS A 128 3.95 7.80 -7.64
C LYS A 128 4.33 9.28 -7.80
N SER A 129 3.64 10.18 -7.08
CA SER A 129 3.99 11.61 -7.05
C SER A 129 5.41 11.84 -6.49
N LEU A 130 5.74 11.19 -5.37
CA LEU A 130 7.06 11.25 -4.76
C LEU A 130 8.15 10.67 -5.67
N LEU A 131 7.88 9.54 -6.34
CA LEU A 131 8.78 8.92 -7.31
C LEU A 131 9.04 9.85 -8.50
N ARG A 132 8.01 10.47 -9.09
CA ARG A 132 8.20 11.46 -10.16
C ARG A 132 9.10 12.61 -9.69
N GLY A 133 8.83 13.14 -8.49
CA GLY A 133 9.67 14.16 -7.86
C GLY A 133 11.10 13.70 -7.57
N ALA A 134 11.33 12.42 -7.29
CA ALA A 134 12.66 11.84 -7.12
C ALA A 134 13.40 11.74 -8.48
N ALA A 135 12.73 11.25 -9.52
CA ALA A 135 13.29 11.18 -10.88
C ALA A 135 13.71 12.56 -11.39
N ASP A 136 12.88 13.58 -11.18
CA ASP A 136 13.20 14.95 -11.58
C ASP A 136 14.42 15.51 -10.84
N ALA A 137 14.55 15.21 -9.54
CA ALA A 137 15.71 15.61 -8.76
C ALA A 137 17.00 14.92 -9.27
N PHE A 138 16.97 13.62 -9.55
CA PHE A 138 18.13 12.91 -10.11
C PHE A 138 18.47 13.37 -11.54
N ARG A 139 17.49 13.67 -12.39
CA ARG A 139 17.74 14.27 -13.72
C ARG A 139 18.39 15.64 -13.60
N ALA A 140 17.97 16.46 -12.64
CA ALA A 140 18.55 17.76 -12.39
C ALA A 140 20.01 17.70 -11.88
N VAL A 141 20.49 16.53 -11.43
CA VAL A 141 21.92 16.26 -11.20
C VAL A 141 22.64 16.05 -12.53
N LEU A 142 22.06 15.25 -13.44
CA LEU A 142 22.61 14.98 -14.76
C LEU A 142 22.71 16.22 -15.65
N ASP A 143 21.86 17.23 -15.41
CA ASP A 143 21.98 18.54 -16.06
C ASP A 143 23.24 19.31 -15.65
N ILE A 144 23.77 19.03 -14.45
CA ILE A 144 25.00 19.65 -13.90
C ILE A 144 26.21 18.78 -14.20
N ASP A 145 26.10 17.47 -13.96
CA ASP A 145 27.12 16.46 -14.19
C ASP A 145 26.54 15.29 -15.02
N PRO A 146 26.61 15.36 -16.37
CA PRO A 146 26.09 14.31 -17.23
C PRO A 146 26.81 12.96 -17.08
N ALA A 147 27.97 12.92 -16.44
CA ALA A 147 28.74 11.70 -16.22
C ALA A 147 28.41 11.00 -14.88
N ASP A 148 27.48 11.54 -14.10
CA ASP A 148 27.04 10.91 -12.84
C ASP A 148 26.25 9.62 -13.09
N ALA A 149 26.98 8.50 -13.07
CA ALA A 149 26.44 7.16 -13.26
C ALA A 149 25.49 6.73 -12.11
N GLU A 150 25.60 7.30 -10.91
CA GLU A 150 24.71 6.95 -9.80
C GLU A 150 23.33 7.60 -9.97
N SER A 151 23.30 8.90 -10.29
CA SER A 151 22.07 9.61 -10.62
C SER A 151 21.35 8.96 -11.81
N ALA A 152 22.08 8.58 -12.86
CA ALA A 152 21.51 7.87 -14.01
C ALA A 152 20.86 6.53 -13.63
N ARG A 153 21.53 5.74 -12.78
CA ARG A 153 20.97 4.47 -12.27
C ARG A 153 19.72 4.71 -11.42
N ASN A 154 19.72 5.74 -10.59
CA ASN A 154 18.56 6.07 -9.75
C ASN A 154 17.35 6.56 -10.57
N VAL A 155 17.55 7.30 -11.65
CA VAL A 155 16.45 7.65 -12.59
C VAL A 155 15.79 6.39 -13.15
N GLU A 156 16.59 5.42 -13.60
CA GLU A 156 16.06 4.17 -14.17
C GLU A 156 15.38 3.31 -13.09
N ARG A 157 15.93 3.24 -11.87
CA ARG A 157 15.27 2.57 -10.73
C ARG A 157 13.89 3.17 -10.45
N VAL A 158 13.82 4.49 -10.30
CA VAL A 158 12.56 5.20 -10.05
C VAL A 158 11.55 4.96 -11.17
N ARG A 159 11.99 4.98 -12.43
CA ARG A 159 11.13 4.70 -13.59
C ARG A 159 10.55 3.29 -13.56
N LYS A 160 11.38 2.27 -13.27
CA LYS A 160 10.93 0.89 -13.14
C LYS A 160 9.93 0.73 -12.00
N MET A 161 10.17 1.40 -10.88
CA MET A 161 9.24 1.39 -9.75
C MET A 161 7.87 1.98 -10.13
N ILE A 162 7.84 3.13 -10.83
CA ILE A 162 6.58 3.72 -11.32
C ILE A 162 5.85 2.75 -12.25
N ALA A 163 6.56 2.16 -13.23
CA ALA A 163 5.96 1.20 -14.17
C ALA A 163 5.36 -0.01 -13.44
N ARG A 164 6.03 -0.52 -12.40
CA ARG A 164 5.52 -1.61 -11.57
C ARG A 164 4.26 -1.23 -10.80
N LEU A 165 4.19 -0.01 -10.27
CA LEU A 165 2.98 0.49 -9.60
C LEU A 165 1.81 0.64 -10.59
N ASP A 166 2.10 1.09 -11.82
CA ASP A 166 1.09 1.17 -12.88
C ASP A 166 0.60 -0.23 -13.30
N GLU A 167 1.49 -1.22 -13.45
CA GLU A 167 1.14 -2.61 -13.73
C GLU A 167 0.26 -3.22 -12.62
N MET A 168 0.62 -3.01 -11.35
CA MET A 168 -0.16 -3.48 -10.21
C MET A 168 -1.57 -2.87 -10.19
N GLN A 169 -1.68 -1.56 -10.46
CA GLN A 169 -2.96 -0.87 -10.54
C GLN A 169 -3.81 -1.37 -11.72
N GLN A 170 -3.18 -1.64 -12.86
CA GLN A 170 -3.86 -2.21 -14.02
C GLN A 170 -4.37 -3.63 -13.75
N GLN A 171 -3.55 -4.48 -13.15
CA GLN A 171 -3.95 -5.84 -12.76
C GLN A 171 -5.11 -5.84 -11.76
N ALA A 172 -5.09 -4.95 -10.77
CA ALA A 172 -6.19 -4.80 -9.82
C ALA A 172 -7.50 -4.39 -10.50
N ARG A 173 -7.45 -3.46 -11.48
CA ARG A 173 -8.63 -3.07 -12.26
C ARG A 173 -9.17 -4.20 -13.13
N GLU A 174 -8.29 -4.92 -13.82
CA GLU A 174 -8.69 -6.08 -14.63
C GLU A 174 -9.32 -7.18 -13.77
N GLN A 175 -8.81 -7.40 -12.56
CA GLN A 175 -9.39 -8.34 -11.61
C GLN A 175 -10.77 -7.87 -11.10
N ALA A 176 -10.90 -6.58 -10.76
CA ALA A 176 -12.17 -5.99 -10.36
C ALA A 176 -13.23 -6.08 -11.48
N GLU A 177 -12.85 -5.81 -12.73
CA GLU A 177 -13.73 -5.94 -13.88
C GLU A 177 -14.20 -7.39 -14.09
N LYS A 178 -13.29 -8.37 -13.99
CA LYS A 178 -13.66 -9.79 -14.05
C LYS A 178 -14.64 -10.19 -12.93
N MET A 179 -14.44 -9.71 -11.70
CA MET A 179 -15.37 -9.98 -10.60
C MET A 179 -16.73 -9.34 -10.84
N ARG A 180 -16.79 -8.13 -11.41
CA ARG A 180 -18.07 -7.51 -11.82
C ARG A 180 -18.78 -8.32 -12.90
N GLN A 181 -18.05 -8.80 -13.91
CA GLN A 181 -18.62 -9.68 -14.95
C GLN A 181 -19.17 -10.98 -14.34
N GLN A 182 -18.44 -11.60 -13.41
CA GLN A 182 -18.90 -12.80 -12.72
C GLN A 182 -20.13 -12.53 -11.86
N ALA A 183 -20.20 -11.38 -11.20
CA ALA A 183 -21.37 -10.98 -10.44
C ALA A 183 -22.60 -10.79 -11.33
N ASP A 184 -22.43 -10.17 -12.50
CA ASP A 184 -23.52 -9.99 -13.46
C ASP A 184 -24.03 -11.34 -14.01
N GLU A 185 -23.12 -12.28 -14.29
CA GLU A 185 -23.48 -13.66 -14.69
C GLU A 185 -24.26 -14.41 -13.59
N LEU A 186 -23.93 -14.19 -12.31
CA LEU A 186 -24.69 -14.75 -11.19
C LEU A 186 -26.07 -14.10 -11.01
N ASP A 187 -26.19 -12.80 -11.26
CA ASP A 187 -27.47 -12.06 -11.23
C ASP A 187 -28.41 -12.58 -12.35
N ASP A 188 -27.88 -12.79 -13.55
CA ASP A 188 -28.61 -13.39 -14.68
C ASP A 188 -29.07 -14.83 -14.36
N LEU A 189 -28.22 -15.64 -13.71
CA LEU A 189 -28.61 -16.98 -13.24
C LEU A 189 -29.71 -16.94 -12.19
N ALA A 190 -29.62 -16.00 -11.24
CA ALA A 190 -30.66 -15.79 -10.23
C ALA A 190 -32.01 -15.41 -10.87
N ASP A 191 -31.99 -14.54 -11.87
CA ASP A 191 -33.20 -14.12 -12.59
C ASP A 191 -33.84 -15.29 -13.35
N ARG A 192 -33.05 -16.13 -14.04
CA ARG A 192 -33.56 -17.35 -14.69
C ARG A 192 -34.16 -18.31 -13.66
N GLN A 193 -33.46 -18.55 -12.55
CA GLN A 193 -33.92 -19.42 -11.48
C GLN A 193 -35.25 -18.94 -10.88
N GLN A 194 -35.40 -17.62 -10.68
CA GLN A 194 -36.65 -17.04 -10.19
C GLN A 194 -37.77 -17.12 -11.23
N GLN A 195 -37.46 -16.94 -12.51
CA GLN A 195 -38.45 -17.08 -13.58
C GLN A 195 -38.98 -18.51 -13.70
N GLU A 196 -38.13 -19.52 -13.54
CA GLU A 196 -38.53 -20.93 -13.49
C GLU A 196 -39.44 -21.24 -12.31
N SER A 197 -39.11 -20.74 -11.11
CA SER A 197 -40.00 -20.83 -9.93
C SER A 197 -41.40 -20.26 -10.23
N MET A 198 -41.48 -19.09 -10.88
CA MET A 198 -42.76 -18.48 -11.22
C MET A 198 -43.55 -19.26 -12.28
N GLN A 199 -42.89 -19.99 -13.18
CA GLN A 199 -43.54 -20.87 -14.16
C GLN A 199 -44.03 -22.16 -13.50
N ASN A 200 -43.24 -22.75 -12.61
CA ASN A 200 -43.61 -23.94 -11.83
C ASN A 200 -44.86 -23.70 -10.97
N ASP A 201 -45.01 -22.50 -10.40
CA ASP A 201 -46.22 -22.11 -9.65
C ASP A 201 -47.49 -22.04 -10.52
N GLN A 202 -47.36 -21.73 -11.82
CA GLN A 202 -48.49 -21.47 -12.71
C GLN A 202 -48.93 -22.67 -13.55
N GLN A 203 -48.04 -23.63 -13.86
CA GLN A 203 -48.33 -24.77 -14.74
C GLN A 203 -48.11 -26.12 -14.06
N THR A 204 -49.18 -26.67 -13.48
CA THR A 204 -49.18 -27.96 -12.78
C THR A 204 -48.95 -29.19 -13.70
N GLN A 205 -48.83 -29.02 -15.03
CA GLN A 205 -48.81 -30.13 -16.01
C GLN A 205 -47.50 -30.31 -16.82
N GLN A 206 -46.45 -29.49 -16.64
CA GLN A 206 -45.18 -29.60 -17.38
C GLN A 206 -43.98 -29.97 -16.49
N SER A 207 -44.11 -31.08 -15.75
CA SER A 207 -43.07 -31.52 -14.80
C SER A 207 -41.74 -31.92 -15.46
N ASP A 208 -41.73 -32.40 -16.70
CA ASP A 208 -40.49 -32.86 -17.36
C ASP A 208 -39.65 -31.69 -17.88
N GLU A 209 -40.30 -30.62 -18.34
CA GLU A 209 -39.63 -29.40 -18.83
C GLU A 209 -38.97 -28.66 -17.67
N ALA A 210 -39.67 -28.52 -16.54
CA ALA A 210 -39.13 -27.95 -15.30
C ALA A 210 -37.88 -28.68 -14.77
N LYS A 211 -37.83 -30.01 -14.89
CA LYS A 211 -36.65 -30.81 -14.49
C LYS A 211 -35.46 -30.57 -15.40
N GLN A 212 -35.70 -30.49 -16.71
CA GLN A 212 -34.65 -30.24 -17.68
C GLN A 212 -34.04 -28.85 -17.51
N ASP A 213 -34.89 -27.86 -17.31
CA ASP A 213 -34.51 -26.47 -17.08
C ASP A 213 -33.72 -26.33 -15.76
N GLN A 214 -34.20 -26.91 -14.66
CA GLN A 214 -33.49 -26.95 -13.37
C GLN A 214 -32.11 -27.61 -13.48
N SER A 215 -31.99 -28.72 -14.22
CA SER A 215 -30.69 -29.36 -14.46
C SER A 215 -29.75 -28.47 -15.25
N SER A 216 -30.25 -27.71 -16.22
CA SER A 216 -29.44 -26.78 -17.01
C SER A 216 -28.94 -25.61 -16.16
N ILE A 217 -29.78 -25.04 -15.29
CA ILE A 217 -29.37 -23.97 -14.38
C ILE A 217 -28.34 -24.49 -13.37
N SER A 218 -28.54 -25.67 -12.80
CA SER A 218 -27.58 -26.28 -11.87
C SER A 218 -26.21 -26.51 -12.53
N ASP A 219 -26.19 -27.02 -13.77
CA ASP A 219 -24.96 -27.22 -14.53
C ASP A 219 -24.25 -25.89 -14.84
N GLU A 220 -25.00 -24.85 -15.20
CA GLU A 220 -24.44 -23.51 -15.48
C GLU A 220 -23.91 -22.86 -14.20
N THR A 221 -24.63 -23.00 -13.08
CA THR A 221 -24.20 -22.54 -11.74
C THR A 221 -22.91 -23.23 -11.29
N GLN A 222 -22.80 -24.55 -11.50
CA GLN A 222 -21.58 -25.31 -11.20
C GLN A 222 -20.40 -24.85 -12.06
N ARG A 223 -20.60 -24.65 -13.37
CA ARG A 223 -19.54 -24.13 -14.25
C ARG A 223 -19.11 -22.72 -13.84
N GLN A 224 -20.03 -21.89 -13.41
CA GLN A 224 -19.73 -20.55 -12.95
C GLN A 224 -18.88 -20.58 -11.67
N SER A 225 -19.21 -21.48 -10.73
CA SER A 225 -18.39 -21.76 -9.55
C SER A 225 -16.96 -22.16 -9.90
N GLU A 226 -16.79 -23.07 -10.86
CA GLU A 226 -15.47 -23.55 -11.29
C GLU A 226 -14.66 -22.46 -12.01
N ASN A 227 -15.33 -21.55 -12.72
CA ASN A 227 -14.71 -20.42 -13.40
C ASN A 227 -14.30 -19.27 -12.46
N MET A 228 -14.90 -19.19 -11.27
CA MET A 228 -14.46 -18.27 -10.22
C MET A 228 -13.13 -18.77 -9.64
N GLN A 229 -12.02 -18.27 -10.18
CA GLN A 229 -10.69 -18.76 -9.80
C GLN A 229 -10.31 -18.49 -8.33
N GLN A 230 -10.98 -17.58 -7.62
CA GLN A 230 -10.92 -17.42 -6.17
C GLN A 230 -12.14 -16.61 -5.69
N PRO A 231 -13.31 -17.21 -5.41
CA PRO A 231 -14.38 -16.48 -4.75
C PRO A 231 -13.89 -16.03 -3.37
N SER A 232 -14.29 -14.82 -2.94
CA SER A 232 -14.16 -14.45 -1.52
C SER A 232 -14.95 -15.43 -0.67
N GLY A 233 -14.55 -15.63 0.59
CA GLY A 233 -15.18 -16.61 1.48
C GLY A 233 -16.70 -16.44 1.57
N ASP A 234 -17.19 -15.20 1.61
CA ASP A 234 -18.64 -14.92 1.65
C ASP A 234 -19.32 -15.33 0.33
N ALA A 235 -18.78 -14.93 -0.82
CA ALA A 235 -19.34 -15.31 -2.12
C ALA A 235 -19.32 -16.84 -2.32
N GLU A 236 -18.24 -17.52 -1.93
CA GLU A 236 -18.11 -18.98 -2.01
C GLU A 236 -19.17 -19.69 -1.16
N GLN A 237 -19.38 -19.21 0.07
CA GLN A 237 -20.40 -19.76 0.97
C GLN A 237 -21.81 -19.58 0.39
N LYS A 238 -22.14 -18.38 -0.08
CA LYS A 238 -23.46 -18.10 -0.68
C LYS A 238 -23.71 -18.95 -1.93
N LEU A 239 -22.68 -19.16 -2.74
CA LEU A 239 -22.77 -20.01 -3.90
C LEU A 239 -23.01 -21.49 -3.54
N ALA A 240 -22.35 -21.99 -2.49
CA ALA A 240 -22.56 -23.34 -2.00
C ALA A 240 -23.97 -23.54 -1.45
N GLU A 241 -24.49 -22.56 -0.69
CA GLU A 241 -25.88 -22.53 -0.22
C GLU A 241 -26.87 -22.54 -1.41
N ALA A 242 -26.58 -21.80 -2.48
CA ALA A 242 -27.40 -21.81 -3.70
C ALA A 242 -27.44 -23.19 -4.38
N MET A 243 -26.30 -23.87 -4.49
CA MET A 243 -26.22 -25.22 -5.07
C MET A 243 -26.99 -26.26 -4.26
N GLU A 244 -26.92 -26.18 -2.93
CA GLU A 244 -27.68 -27.06 -2.04
C GLU A 244 -29.20 -26.89 -2.29
N GLN A 245 -29.67 -25.64 -2.39
CA GLN A 245 -31.07 -25.35 -2.67
C GLN A 245 -31.50 -25.80 -4.08
N GLN A 246 -30.62 -25.69 -5.08
CA GLN A 246 -30.87 -26.23 -6.42
C GLN A 246 -31.02 -27.75 -6.43
N GLN A 247 -30.22 -28.45 -5.63
CA GLN A 247 -30.31 -29.90 -5.47
C GLN A 247 -31.61 -30.31 -4.78
N GLN A 248 -31.99 -29.62 -3.70
CA GLN A 248 -33.27 -29.85 -3.00
C GLN A 248 -34.46 -29.62 -3.92
N ALA A 249 -34.44 -28.55 -4.73
CA ALA A 249 -35.47 -28.29 -5.73
C ALA A 249 -35.58 -29.43 -6.76
N ALA A 250 -34.44 -29.98 -7.21
CA ALA A 250 -34.44 -31.10 -8.16
C ALA A 250 -35.07 -32.37 -7.55
N GLU A 251 -34.72 -32.71 -6.30
CA GLU A 251 -35.31 -33.84 -5.56
C GLU A 251 -36.82 -33.67 -5.37
N GLN A 252 -37.27 -32.47 -4.97
CA GLN A 252 -38.70 -32.16 -4.81
C GLN A 252 -39.46 -32.23 -6.14
N LEU A 253 -38.86 -31.82 -7.26
CA LEU A 253 -39.45 -32.01 -8.59
C LEU A 253 -39.55 -33.50 -8.96
N GLU A 254 -38.60 -34.34 -8.56
CA GLU A 254 -38.67 -35.80 -8.76
C GLU A 254 -39.83 -36.42 -7.97
N GLU A 255 -40.07 -35.96 -6.75
CA GLU A 255 -41.16 -36.42 -5.88
C GLU A 255 -42.53 -35.84 -6.28
N GLY A 256 -42.55 -34.86 -7.19
CA GLY A 256 -43.77 -34.19 -7.67
C GLY A 256 -44.25 -33.06 -6.74
N GLU A 257 -43.41 -32.62 -5.81
CA GLU A 257 -43.68 -31.55 -4.84
C GLU A 257 -43.39 -30.16 -5.44
N GLN A 258 -44.14 -29.77 -6.48
CA GLN A 258 -43.89 -28.54 -7.25
C GLN A 258 -43.82 -27.26 -6.41
N GLN A 259 -44.66 -27.13 -5.38
CA GLN A 259 -44.66 -25.94 -4.51
C GLN A 259 -43.40 -25.85 -3.65
N ALA A 260 -42.94 -26.96 -3.10
CA ALA A 260 -41.70 -27.01 -2.34
C ALA A 260 -40.51 -26.69 -3.26
N ALA A 261 -40.48 -27.30 -4.45
CA ALA A 261 -39.43 -27.05 -5.44
C ALA A 261 -39.35 -25.57 -5.81
N SER A 262 -40.49 -24.92 -6.05
CA SER A 262 -40.56 -23.48 -6.34
C SER A 262 -40.02 -22.62 -5.20
N GLU A 263 -40.22 -23.02 -3.94
CA GLU A 263 -39.65 -22.33 -2.77
C GLU A 263 -38.13 -22.47 -2.72
N SER A 264 -37.59 -23.70 -2.84
CA SER A 264 -36.14 -23.94 -2.90
C SER A 264 -35.48 -23.23 -4.10
N GLN A 265 -36.15 -23.14 -5.26
CA GLN A 265 -35.68 -22.36 -6.40
C GLN A 265 -35.59 -20.85 -6.08
N ARG A 266 -36.53 -20.28 -5.32
CA ARG A 266 -36.46 -18.87 -4.89
C ARG A 266 -35.31 -18.63 -3.92
N GLU A 267 -35.13 -19.53 -2.96
CA GLU A 267 -34.02 -19.46 -2.02
C GLU A 267 -32.68 -19.54 -2.77
N ALA A 268 -32.54 -20.46 -3.74
CA ALA A 268 -31.36 -20.54 -4.59
C ALA A 268 -31.10 -19.22 -5.35
N ALA A 269 -32.14 -18.61 -5.95
CA ALA A 269 -32.02 -17.32 -6.63
C ALA A 269 -31.57 -16.19 -5.68
N GLU A 270 -32.11 -16.14 -4.46
CA GLU A 270 -31.69 -15.16 -3.44
C GLU A 270 -30.22 -15.34 -3.07
N LYS A 271 -29.76 -16.57 -2.87
CA LYS A 271 -28.35 -16.88 -2.57
C LYS A 271 -27.39 -16.51 -3.70
N LEU A 272 -27.80 -16.72 -4.96
CA LEU A 272 -27.04 -16.27 -6.12
C LEU A 272 -26.89 -14.73 -6.16
N ARG A 273 -27.95 -13.98 -5.83
CA ARG A 273 -27.87 -12.51 -5.72
C ARG A 273 -26.98 -12.05 -4.57
N GLU A 274 -27.07 -12.70 -3.41
CA GLU A 274 -26.17 -12.42 -2.28
C GLU A 274 -24.70 -12.66 -2.67
N ALA A 275 -24.42 -13.74 -3.40
CA ALA A 275 -23.08 -14.03 -3.93
C ALA A 275 -22.61 -12.96 -4.94
N ALA A 276 -23.48 -12.55 -5.87
CA ALA A 276 -23.22 -11.48 -6.82
C ALA A 276 -22.92 -10.14 -6.12
N GLN A 277 -23.70 -9.78 -5.11
CA GLN A 277 -23.46 -8.58 -4.32
C GLN A 277 -22.12 -8.63 -3.59
N ALA A 278 -21.77 -9.76 -2.96
CA ALA A 278 -20.49 -9.94 -2.28
C ALA A 278 -19.30 -9.76 -3.25
N LEU A 279 -19.41 -10.28 -4.48
CA LEU A 279 -18.39 -10.06 -5.54
C LEU A 279 -18.29 -8.60 -5.97
N ARG A 280 -19.42 -7.89 -6.14
CA ARG A 280 -19.42 -6.46 -6.47
C ARG A 280 -18.74 -5.63 -5.37
N GLU A 281 -19.08 -5.88 -4.11
CA GLU A 281 -18.45 -5.21 -2.96
C GLU A 281 -16.94 -5.51 -2.88
N GLN A 282 -16.52 -6.73 -3.19
CA GLN A 282 -15.10 -7.08 -3.26
C GLN A 282 -14.38 -6.38 -4.42
N ALA A 283 -15.02 -6.29 -5.59
CA ALA A 283 -14.49 -5.55 -6.74
C ALA A 283 -14.32 -4.05 -6.41
N ASP A 284 -15.31 -3.46 -5.73
CA ASP A 284 -15.25 -2.07 -5.31
C ASP A 284 -14.15 -1.85 -4.24
N LYS A 285 -13.95 -2.79 -3.31
CA LYS A 285 -12.83 -2.75 -2.36
C LYS A 285 -11.48 -2.84 -3.06
N GLN A 286 -11.32 -3.69 -4.08
CA GLN A 286 -10.07 -3.79 -4.84
C GLN A 286 -9.77 -2.52 -5.65
N GLU A 287 -10.80 -1.87 -6.18
CA GLU A 287 -10.64 -0.60 -6.91
C GLU A 287 -10.42 0.59 -5.96
N GLY A 288 -11.12 0.59 -4.81
CA GLY A 288 -11.15 1.68 -3.82
C GLY A 288 -10.02 1.71 -2.80
N GLN A 289 -9.38 0.57 -2.49
CA GLN A 289 -8.18 0.50 -1.62
C GLN A 289 -6.95 1.23 -2.20
N GLN A 290 -7.09 1.93 -3.33
CA GLN A 290 -6.08 2.84 -3.87
C GLN A 290 -6.44 4.32 -3.74
N GLY A 291 -7.57 4.70 -3.11
CA GLY A 291 -8.09 6.07 -3.18
C GLY A 291 -8.70 6.69 -1.92
N GLU A 292 -9.24 5.94 -0.95
CA GLU A 292 -9.90 6.55 0.22
C GLU A 292 -9.55 5.89 1.56
N PRO A 293 -9.25 6.69 2.60
CA PRO A 293 -9.02 6.18 3.95
C PRO A 293 -10.33 5.63 4.51
N GLN A 294 -10.40 4.31 4.69
CA GLN A 294 -11.51 3.66 5.36
C GLN A 294 -11.28 3.74 6.87
N ASP A 295 -12.09 4.53 7.58
CA ASP A 295 -12.10 4.59 9.05
C ASP A 295 -12.35 3.18 9.62
N GLY A 296 -11.34 2.63 10.29
CA GLY A 296 -11.28 1.22 10.64
C GLY A 296 -12.17 0.80 11.81
N GLU A 297 -12.79 -0.38 11.67
CA GLU A 297 -13.12 -1.24 12.81
C GLU A 297 -11.86 -2.05 13.23
N PRO A 298 -11.70 -2.36 14.54
CA PRO A 298 -10.47 -2.92 15.07
C PRO A 298 -10.39 -4.42 14.80
N GLY A 299 -9.43 -4.83 13.95
CA GLY A 299 -9.04 -6.23 13.76
C GLY A 299 -8.07 -6.68 14.86
N GLU A 300 -8.39 -7.82 15.48
CA GLU A 300 -7.69 -8.43 16.61
C GLU A 300 -6.20 -8.69 16.37
N GLU A 301 -5.41 -8.35 17.40
CA GLU A 301 -3.97 -8.55 17.55
C GLU A 301 -3.56 -10.00 17.29
N SER A 302 -2.61 -10.20 16.38
CA SER A 302 -1.82 -11.42 16.29
C SER A 302 -0.35 -11.03 16.38
N ASP A 303 0.14 -11.13 17.60
CA ASP A 303 1.49 -10.88 18.07
C ASP A 303 2.39 -12.08 17.71
N GLU A 304 3.40 -11.91 16.86
CA GLU A 304 4.56 -12.82 16.88
C GLU A 304 5.84 -12.19 16.30
N ASN A 305 6.77 -11.94 17.24
CA ASN A 305 8.18 -11.63 17.09
C ASN A 305 8.90 -12.45 16.00
N GLN A 306 9.63 -11.76 15.11
CA GLN A 306 10.84 -12.29 14.49
C GLN A 306 11.87 -11.16 14.27
N GLU A 307 12.74 -10.98 15.26
CA GLU A 307 13.99 -10.24 15.11
C GLU A 307 14.99 -11.10 14.32
N GLY A 308 15.22 -10.73 13.06
CA GLY A 308 16.31 -11.22 12.24
C GLY A 308 17.21 -10.06 11.82
N GLU A 309 18.44 -10.02 12.33
CA GLU A 309 19.47 -9.07 11.88
C GLU A 309 19.72 -9.20 10.37
N PRO A 310 19.66 -8.11 9.59
CA PRO A 310 19.98 -8.16 8.17
C PRO A 310 21.50 -8.19 8.00
N GLY A 311 22.04 -9.37 7.72
CA GLY A 311 23.38 -9.52 7.18
C GLY A 311 23.52 -8.81 5.84
N GLU A 312 24.63 -8.11 5.67
CA GLU A 312 25.03 -7.41 4.43
C GLU A 312 25.18 -8.42 3.27
N GLN A 313 24.07 -8.73 2.59
CA GLN A 313 24.10 -9.28 1.24
C GLN A 313 24.00 -8.13 0.25
N GLU A 314 25.16 -7.64 -0.20
CA GLU A 314 25.30 -6.86 -1.42
C GLU A 314 24.87 -7.75 -2.61
N GLY A 315 23.61 -7.64 -3.04
CA GLY A 315 23.16 -8.34 -4.24
C GLY A 315 21.68 -8.18 -4.55
N GLU A 316 20.82 -8.16 -3.54
CA GLU A 316 19.40 -7.92 -3.74
C GLU A 316 19.13 -6.43 -3.79
N THR A 317 18.66 -5.96 -4.95
CA THR A 317 18.23 -4.58 -5.07
C THR A 317 17.01 -4.38 -4.16
N GLN A 318 16.80 -3.17 -3.64
CA GLN A 318 15.58 -2.87 -2.88
C GLN A 318 14.30 -3.19 -3.66
N ASP A 319 14.40 -3.24 -5.00
CA ASP A 319 13.34 -3.66 -5.91
C ASP A 319 13.04 -5.17 -5.80
N ASP A 320 14.09 -6.00 -5.63
CA ASP A 320 13.97 -7.44 -5.37
C ASP A 320 13.34 -7.69 -4.01
N ARG A 321 13.76 -6.94 -2.97
CA ARG A 321 13.13 -7.02 -1.63
C ARG A 321 11.67 -6.56 -1.63
N LEU A 322 11.31 -5.59 -2.47
CA LEU A 322 9.91 -5.21 -2.64
C LEU A 322 9.13 -6.31 -3.38
N ALA A 323 9.77 -6.98 -4.35
CA ALA A 323 9.15 -8.11 -5.02
C ALA A 323 8.93 -9.30 -4.11
N GLU A 324 9.93 -9.63 -3.31
CA GLU A 324 9.85 -10.65 -2.29
C GLU A 324 8.76 -10.29 -1.29
N TRP A 325 8.73 -9.08 -0.73
CA TRP A 325 7.68 -8.65 0.20
C TRP A 325 6.27 -8.72 -0.41
N LEU A 326 6.10 -8.38 -1.69
CA LEU A 326 4.80 -8.49 -2.37
C LEU A 326 4.38 -9.95 -2.56
N LEU A 327 5.32 -10.83 -2.94
CA LEU A 327 5.09 -12.27 -3.04
C LEU A 327 4.79 -12.88 -1.67
N ASP A 328 5.50 -12.45 -0.62
CA ASP A 328 5.31 -12.89 0.76
C ASP A 328 3.92 -12.48 1.29
N ARG A 329 3.50 -11.24 0.99
CA ARG A 329 2.15 -10.75 1.33
C ARG A 329 1.06 -11.55 0.61
N GLU A 330 1.23 -11.83 -0.67
CA GLU A 330 0.31 -12.67 -1.45
C GLU A 330 0.26 -14.09 -0.89
N GLN A 331 1.43 -14.66 -0.54
CA GLN A 331 1.54 -16.00 0.01
C GLN A 331 0.86 -16.11 1.38
N ARG A 332 1.04 -15.12 2.26
CA ARG A 332 0.32 -15.06 3.55
C ARG A 332 -1.19 -14.96 3.36
N GLN A 333 -1.68 -14.18 2.39
CA GLN A 333 -3.10 -14.13 2.07
C GLN A 333 -3.63 -15.48 1.59
N ARG A 334 -2.86 -16.19 0.75
CA ARG A 334 -3.21 -17.55 0.33
C ARG A 334 -3.26 -18.53 1.50
N GLU A 335 -2.26 -18.49 2.38
CA GLU A 335 -2.19 -19.36 3.55
C GLU A 335 -3.34 -19.10 4.54
N GLN A 336 -3.69 -17.84 4.80
CA GLN A 336 -4.85 -17.49 5.62
C GLN A 336 -6.16 -18.03 5.02
N ARG A 337 -6.33 -17.87 3.70
CA ARG A 337 -7.50 -18.40 3.00
C ARG A 337 -7.54 -19.94 3.05
N ASP A 338 -6.42 -20.60 2.84
CA ASP A 338 -6.32 -22.06 2.96
C ASP A 338 -6.61 -22.54 4.39
N GLN A 339 -6.18 -21.77 5.40
CA GLN A 339 -6.46 -22.06 6.80
C GLN A 339 -7.95 -21.91 7.12
N GLN A 340 -8.61 -20.86 6.61
CA GLN A 340 -10.06 -20.68 6.70
C GLN A 340 -10.81 -21.83 6.00
N LEU A 341 -10.39 -22.20 4.78
CA LEU A 341 -10.95 -23.34 4.06
C LEU A 341 -10.80 -24.66 4.82
N ARG A 342 -9.67 -24.89 5.50
CA ARG A 342 -9.48 -26.07 6.36
C ARG A 342 -10.37 -26.05 7.60
N ALA A 343 -10.64 -24.88 8.17
CA ALA A 343 -11.55 -24.73 9.30
C ALA A 343 -13.00 -25.07 8.90
N VAL A 344 -13.42 -24.62 7.71
CA VAL A 344 -14.77 -24.87 7.17
C VAL A 344 -14.94 -26.32 6.71
N LYS A 345 -13.97 -26.89 5.97
CA LYS A 345 -14.07 -28.26 5.43
C LYS A 345 -13.92 -29.38 6.47
N GLY A 346 -13.64 -29.04 7.73
CA GLY A 346 -13.44 -30.01 8.81
C GLY A 346 -12.16 -30.84 8.64
N ARG A 347 -11.66 -31.43 9.74
CA ARG A 347 -10.57 -32.40 9.65
C ARG A 347 -11.06 -33.63 8.91
N ALA A 348 -10.42 -33.96 7.79
CA ALA A 348 -10.66 -35.22 7.08
C ALA A 348 -10.64 -36.37 8.08
N VAL A 349 -11.78 -37.06 8.23
CA VAL A 349 -11.90 -38.20 9.13
C VAL A 349 -10.91 -39.26 8.65
N PRO A 350 -9.97 -39.72 9.49
CA PRO A 350 -9.05 -40.77 9.09
C PRO A 350 -9.87 -42.01 8.73
N VAL A 351 -9.87 -42.35 7.43
CA VAL A 351 -10.51 -43.57 6.96
C VAL A 351 -9.65 -44.72 7.47
N GLU A 352 -10.18 -45.51 8.40
CA GLU A 352 -9.56 -46.77 8.79
C GLU A 352 -9.47 -47.62 7.53
N LYS A 353 -8.24 -47.89 7.10
CA LYS A 353 -7.97 -48.72 5.94
C LYS A 353 -8.35 -50.16 6.30
N ASP A 354 -9.56 -50.56 5.92
CA ASP A 354 -9.96 -51.97 5.82
C ASP A 354 -9.28 -52.57 4.57
N TRP A 355 -8.07 -53.09 4.75
CA TRP A 355 -7.50 -54.10 3.85
C TRP A 355 -6.82 -55.20 4.64
#